data_AF-A0A6A6DMD1-F1
#
_entry.id   AF-A0A6A6DMD1-F1
#
_cell.length_a   1.000
_cell.length_b   1.000
_cell.length_c   1.000
_cell.angle_alpha   90.00
_cell.angle_beta   90.00
_cell.angle_gamma   90.00
#
_symmetry.space_group_name_H-M   'P 1'
#
loop_
_entity.id
_entity.type
_entity.pdbx_description
1 polymer ?
#
loop_
_entity_poly.entity_id
_entity_poly.type
_entity_poly.pdbx_seq_one_letter_code
_entity_poly.pdbx_strand_id
1 'polypeptide(L)'
;MSTGGPFQVDTPQTDPEKQWKLDHAGKINRVSFDGLLWSFGIIAVVACFARLVFRLKKQRKLFADDGFVWFATLCQVANTGVMWHAADKMYMIEAVNSDPTVKLSMQELISLLGLVKWIFIYLVLDWTSIYSIKASILIFFRPLVRNMSIALNRFYWFSCVVNILA
;
A
#
# COMPACT_ATOMS: atom_id res chain seq x y z
N MET A 1 -16.94 -57.71 -3.90
CA MET A 1 -17.86 -56.87 -4.69
C MET A 1 -18.82 -56.21 -3.70
N SER A 2 -18.61 -54.93 -3.39
CA SER A 2 -19.41 -54.08 -2.49
C SER A 2 -18.94 -52.63 -2.73
N THR A 3 -19.47 -51.93 -3.73
CA THR A 3 -20.53 -50.90 -3.64
C THR A 3 -20.31 -49.82 -2.57
N GLY A 4 -19.78 -48.66 -3.02
CA GLY A 4 -20.33 -47.33 -2.75
C GLY A 4 -20.04 -46.63 -1.41
N GLY A 5 -19.22 -45.58 -1.46
CA GLY A 5 -19.37 -44.38 -0.62
C GLY A 5 -18.07 -43.66 -0.24
N PRO A 6 -18.08 -42.33 -0.07
CA PRO A 6 -18.57 -41.28 -0.95
C PRO A 6 -17.39 -40.60 -1.68
N PHE A 7 -17.69 -39.71 -2.64
CA PHE A 7 -16.76 -38.68 -3.09
C PHE A 7 -16.23 -37.94 -1.84
N GLN A 8 -15.03 -38.28 -1.38
CA GLN A 8 -14.30 -37.50 -0.39
C GLN A 8 -14.07 -36.16 -1.06
N VAL A 9 -14.95 -35.20 -0.77
CA VAL A 9 -14.60 -33.81 -0.91
C VAL A 9 -13.41 -33.67 0.01
N ASP A 10 -12.21 -33.60 -0.57
CA ASP A 10 -11.03 -33.13 0.14
C ASP A 10 -11.40 -31.74 0.64
N THR A 11 -11.98 -31.67 1.84
CA THR A 11 -11.92 -30.48 2.67
C THR A 11 -10.47 -30.02 2.60
N PRO A 12 -10.16 -28.75 2.32
CA PRO A 12 -8.79 -28.29 2.19
C PRO A 12 -8.09 -28.58 3.53
N GLN A 13 -7.51 -29.78 3.63
CA GLN A 13 -6.71 -30.20 4.75
C GLN A 13 -5.55 -29.25 4.67
N THR A 14 -5.58 -28.36 5.63
CA THR A 14 -4.59 -27.34 5.85
C THR A 14 -3.37 -28.11 6.33
N ASP A 15 -2.68 -28.79 5.40
CA ASP A 15 -1.50 -29.57 5.71
C ASP A 15 -0.52 -28.60 6.37
N PRO A 16 -0.19 -28.78 7.66
CA PRO A 16 0.69 -27.87 8.36
C PRO A 16 2.06 -27.79 7.68
N GLU A 17 2.46 -28.87 6.99
CA GLU A 17 3.64 -28.91 6.13
C GLU A 17 3.53 -28.05 4.87
N LYS A 18 2.34 -27.95 4.25
CA LYS A 18 2.13 -27.03 3.11
C LYS A 18 2.14 -25.59 3.58
N GLN A 19 1.49 -25.26 4.70
CA GLN A 19 1.54 -23.91 5.26
C GLN A 19 2.96 -23.48 5.65
N TRP A 20 3.72 -24.37 6.29
CA TRP A 20 5.12 -24.12 6.63
C TRP A 20 5.98 -23.79 5.39
N LYS A 21 5.79 -24.55 4.30
CA LYS A 21 6.47 -24.30 3.02
C LYS A 21 6.00 -23.01 2.35
N LEU A 22 4.70 -22.69 2.40
CA LEU A 22 4.16 -21.43 1.88
C LEU A 22 4.71 -20.21 2.65
N ASP A 23 4.83 -20.29 3.97
CA ASP A 23 5.32 -19.20 4.81
C ASP A 23 6.84 -18.95 4.67
N HIS A 24 7.61 -19.97 4.24
CA HIS A 24 9.06 -19.92 4.03
C HIS A 24 9.50 -19.94 2.56
N ALA A 25 8.57 -20.01 1.62
CA ALA A 25 8.87 -20.03 0.19
C ALA A 25 9.48 -18.73 -0.32
N GLY A 26 9.08 -17.60 0.26
CA GLY A 26 9.68 -16.32 -0.06
C GLY A 26 11.09 -16.20 0.51
N LYS A 27 11.97 -15.47 -0.19
CA LYS A 27 13.30 -15.06 0.32
C LYS A 27 13.25 -14.39 1.71
N ILE A 28 12.08 -13.85 2.06
CA ILE A 28 11.76 -13.24 3.35
C ILE A 28 10.56 -13.99 3.92
N ASN A 29 10.66 -14.48 5.17
CA ASN A 29 9.55 -15.13 5.87
C ASN A 29 8.33 -14.19 5.94
N ARG A 30 7.13 -14.73 5.74
CA ARG A 30 5.86 -13.97 5.77
C ARG A 30 5.69 -13.14 7.04
N VAL A 31 6.12 -13.68 8.18
CA VAL A 31 6.09 -12.99 9.48
C VAL A 31 7.00 -11.75 9.49
N SER A 32 8.17 -11.85 8.86
CA SER A 32 9.10 -10.72 8.75
C SER A 32 8.57 -9.62 7.83
N PHE A 33 7.90 -10.00 6.73
CA PHE A 33 7.27 -9.04 5.81
C PHE A 33 6.11 -8.30 6.48
N ASP A 34 5.24 -9.00 7.20
CA ASP A 34 4.14 -8.38 7.94
C ASP A 34 4.67 -7.41 9.02
N GLY A 35 5.71 -7.83 9.76
CA GLY A 35 6.39 -6.98 10.74
C GLY A 35 6.94 -5.68 10.13
N LEU A 36 7.56 -5.75 8.95
CA LEU A 36 8.04 -4.57 8.23
C LEU A 36 6.89 -3.67 7.77
N LEU A 37 5.83 -4.27 7.22
CA LEU A 37 4.66 -3.56 6.70
C LEU A 37 3.97 -2.74 7.81
N TRP A 38 3.76 -3.33 8.99
CA TRP A 38 3.22 -2.60 10.14
C TRP A 38 4.19 -1.56 10.69
N SER A 39 5.49 -1.86 10.77
CA SER A 39 6.50 -0.93 11.27
C SER A 39 6.56 0.34 10.40
N PHE A 40 6.65 0.17 9.08
CA PHE A 40 6.64 1.29 8.14
C PHE A 40 5.30 2.03 8.13
N GLY A 41 4.18 1.30 8.26
CA GLY A 41 2.85 1.90 8.38
C GLY A 41 2.73 2.83 9.59
N ILE A 42 3.15 2.37 10.77
CA ILE A 42 3.13 3.18 12.01
C ILE A 42 4.04 4.40 11.87
N ILE A 43 5.27 4.21 11.37
CA ILE A 43 6.22 5.32 11.17
C ILE A 43 5.63 6.35 10.20
N ALA A 44 5.01 5.93 9.10
CA ALA A 44 4.39 6.82 8.14
C ALA A 44 3.22 7.62 8.75
N VAL A 45 2.35 6.96 9.52
CA VAL A 45 1.24 7.63 10.21
C VAL A 45 1.74 8.61 11.27
N VAL A 46 2.72 8.21 12.09
CA VAL A 46 3.35 9.09 13.08
C VAL A 46 4.02 10.29 12.42
N ALA A 47 4.73 10.09 11.31
CA ALA A 47 5.34 11.18 10.54
C ALA A 47 4.29 12.14 9.97
N CYS A 48 3.18 11.63 9.41
CA CYS A 48 2.07 12.45 8.92
C CYS A 48 1.40 13.23 10.05
N PHE A 49 1.19 12.59 11.21
CA PHE A 49 0.59 13.22 12.37
C PHE A 49 1.51 14.29 12.98
N ALA A 50 2.79 13.98 13.15
CA ALA A 50 3.79 14.95 13.60
C ALA A 50 3.81 16.17 12.67
N ARG A 51 3.82 15.95 11.35
CA ARG A 51 3.73 17.02 10.35
C ARG A 51 2.49 17.88 10.55
N LEU A 52 1.32 17.27 10.78
CA LEU A 52 0.06 17.97 11.02
C LEU A 52 0.10 18.79 12.32
N VAL A 53 0.61 18.22 13.41
CA VAL A 53 0.77 18.92 14.71
C VAL A 53 1.73 20.11 14.62
N PHE A 54 2.89 19.93 13.98
CA PHE A 54 3.84 21.03 13.75
C PHE A 54 3.21 22.16 12.96
N ARG A 55 2.35 21.83 12.00
CA ARG A 55 1.65 22.79 11.15
C ARG A 55 0.56 23.55 11.88
N LEU A 56 -0.30 22.84 12.62
CA LEU A 56 -1.34 23.44 13.45
C LEU A 56 -0.75 24.42 14.47
N LYS A 57 0.37 24.04 15.11
CA LYS A 57 1.08 24.92 16.06
C LYS A 57 1.67 26.17 15.39
N LYS A 58 2.20 26.04 14.17
CA LYS A 58 2.93 27.14 13.51
C LYS A 58 2.04 28.10 12.73
N GLN A 59 0.94 27.64 12.12
CA GLN A 59 0.13 28.46 11.21
C GLN A 59 -1.25 28.89 11.73
N ARG A 60 -1.79 28.28 12.80
CA ARG A 60 -3.05 28.68 13.50
C ARG A 60 -4.24 29.07 12.61
N LYS A 61 -4.28 28.66 11.34
CA LYS A 61 -5.39 28.87 10.41
C LYS A 61 -5.70 27.54 9.73
N LEU A 62 -6.88 27.00 10.03
CA LEU A 62 -7.45 25.83 9.39
C LEU A 62 -7.78 26.19 7.95
N PHE A 63 -6.90 25.83 7.02
CA PHE A 63 -7.17 25.91 5.59
C PHE A 63 -7.25 24.51 5.00
N ALA A 64 -7.85 24.41 3.80
CA ALA A 64 -8.04 23.18 3.00
C ALA A 64 -6.82 22.24 2.89
N ASP A 65 -5.65 22.75 3.21
CA ASP A 65 -4.38 22.07 3.37
C ASP A 65 -4.37 20.91 4.39
N ASP A 66 -5.05 21.05 5.54
CA ASP A 66 -5.15 19.94 6.52
C ASP A 66 -5.95 18.77 5.94
N GLY A 67 -6.92 19.05 5.06
CA GLY A 67 -7.72 18.04 4.36
C GLY A 67 -6.89 17.15 3.43
N PHE A 68 -5.92 17.72 2.70
CA PHE A 68 -5.03 16.95 1.83
C PHE A 68 -4.09 16.03 2.62
N VAL A 69 -3.65 16.44 3.80
CA VAL A 69 -2.81 15.61 4.67
C VAL A 69 -3.62 14.45 5.26
N TRP A 70 -4.85 14.72 5.73
CA TRP A 70 -5.75 13.67 6.19
C TRP A 70 -6.11 12.69 5.07
N PHE A 71 -6.41 13.19 3.87
CA PHE A 71 -6.68 12.36 2.71
C PHE A 71 -5.48 11.49 2.33
N ALA A 72 -4.27 12.06 2.29
CA ALA A 72 -3.05 11.30 2.05
C ALA A 72 -2.82 10.20 3.11
N THR A 73 -3.04 10.54 4.39
CA THR A 73 -2.90 9.58 5.49
C THR A 73 -3.91 8.42 5.36
N LEU A 74 -5.15 8.73 5.00
CA LEU A 74 -6.19 7.71 4.75
C LEU A 74 -5.84 6.83 3.55
N CYS A 75 -5.35 7.43 2.44
CA CYS A 75 -4.85 6.67 1.29
C CYS A 75 -3.69 5.75 1.69
N GLN A 76 -2.76 6.22 2.52
CA GLN A 76 -1.64 5.44 3.02
C GLN A 76 -2.11 4.23 3.85
N VAL A 77 -3.07 4.44 4.76
CA VAL A 77 -3.65 3.37 5.58
C VAL A 77 -4.39 2.34 4.71
N ALA A 78 -5.17 2.81 3.75
CA ALA A 78 -5.85 1.93 2.78
C ALA A 78 -4.82 1.13 1.96
N ASN A 79 -3.70 1.76 1.58
CA ASN A 79 -2.62 1.13 0.85
C ASN A 79 -1.97 -0.02 1.64
N THR A 80 -1.72 0.20 2.94
CA THR A 80 -1.22 -0.83 3.87
C THR A 80 -2.19 -2.01 3.97
N GLY A 81 -3.49 -1.75 4.06
CA GLY A 81 -4.51 -2.80 4.11
C GLY A 81 -4.62 -3.60 2.81
N VAL A 82 -4.55 -2.93 1.65
CA VAL A 82 -4.51 -3.60 0.33
C VAL A 82 -3.26 -4.46 0.21
N MET A 83 -2.11 -3.96 0.64
CA MET A 83 -0.86 -4.72 0.60
C MET A 83 -0.91 -5.96 1.51
N TRP A 84 -1.52 -5.85 2.69
CA TRP A 84 -1.71 -7.00 3.59
C TRP A 84 -2.54 -8.11 2.93
N HIS A 85 -3.64 -7.76 2.26
CA HIS A 85 -4.46 -8.74 1.53
C HIS A 85 -3.77 -9.28 0.25
N ALA A 86 -2.92 -8.48 -0.39
CA ALA A 86 -2.16 -8.89 -1.58
C ALA A 86 -0.97 -9.80 -1.23
N ALA A 87 -0.39 -9.63 -0.03
CA ALA A 87 0.77 -10.38 0.45
C ALA A 87 0.50 -11.89 0.44
N ASP A 88 -0.66 -12.34 0.92
CA ASP A 88 -1.04 -13.75 0.94
C ASP A 88 -0.95 -14.40 -0.45
N LYS A 89 -1.41 -13.68 -1.47
CA LYS A 89 -1.37 -14.16 -2.85
C LYS A 89 0.04 -14.09 -3.45
N MET A 90 0.86 -13.11 -3.04
CA MET A 90 2.26 -13.01 -3.48
C MET A 90 3.12 -14.16 -2.95
N TYR A 91 2.97 -14.51 -1.66
CA TYR A 91 3.67 -15.65 -1.06
C TYR A 91 3.28 -16.98 -1.71
N MET A 92 2.02 -17.11 -2.11
CA MET A 92 1.52 -18.28 -2.82
C MET A 92 2.12 -18.44 -4.23
N ILE A 93 2.34 -17.34 -4.96
CA ILE A 93 3.10 -17.36 -6.23
C ILE A 93 4.54 -17.79 -5.97
N GLU A 94 5.19 -17.22 -4.95
CA GLU A 94 6.59 -17.53 -4.68
C GLU A 94 6.82 -18.97 -4.26
N ALA A 95 5.87 -19.57 -3.55
CA ALA A 95 5.93 -21.00 -3.23
C ALA A 95 5.86 -21.90 -4.45
N VAL A 96 5.10 -21.51 -5.46
CA VAL A 96 4.98 -22.25 -6.72
C VAL A 96 6.21 -22.06 -7.60
N ASN A 97 6.81 -20.85 -7.57
CA ASN A 97 8.07 -20.59 -8.27
C ASN A 97 9.26 -21.29 -7.60
N SER A 98 9.26 -21.40 -6.26
CA SER A 98 10.36 -21.98 -5.50
C SER A 98 10.33 -23.51 -5.48
N ASP A 99 9.15 -24.13 -5.47
CA ASP A 99 8.98 -25.58 -5.46
C ASP A 99 8.00 -26.05 -6.57
N PRO A 100 8.46 -26.72 -7.64
CA PRO A 100 7.60 -27.23 -8.71
C PRO A 100 6.70 -28.41 -8.30
N THR A 101 6.82 -28.88 -7.05
CA THR A 101 5.92 -29.92 -6.48
C THR A 101 4.61 -29.34 -5.94
N VAL A 102 4.51 -28.03 -5.76
CA VAL A 102 3.27 -27.35 -5.36
C VAL A 102 2.38 -27.16 -6.59
N LYS A 103 1.42 -28.07 -6.77
CA LYS A 103 0.41 -27.95 -7.84
C LYS A 103 -0.72 -27.06 -7.36
N LEU A 104 -0.85 -25.88 -7.99
CA LEU A 104 -2.00 -25.00 -7.80
C LEU A 104 -3.27 -25.62 -8.41
N SER A 105 -4.39 -25.47 -7.70
CA SER A 105 -5.72 -25.72 -8.26
C SER A 105 -6.09 -24.64 -9.27
N MET A 106 -6.95 -24.96 -10.26
CA MET A 106 -7.45 -23.99 -11.24
C MET A 106 -8.15 -22.79 -10.58
N GLN A 107 -8.85 -23.01 -9.46
CA GLN A 107 -9.45 -21.93 -8.66
C GLN A 107 -8.40 -20.95 -8.11
N GLU A 108 -7.24 -21.47 -7.70
CA GLU A 108 -6.15 -20.66 -7.15
C GLU A 108 -5.48 -19.83 -8.24
N LEU A 109 -5.30 -20.41 -9.43
CA LEU A 109 -4.77 -19.70 -10.61
C LEU A 109 -5.69 -18.53 -11.04
N ILE A 110 -7.00 -18.71 -10.98
CA ILE A 110 -7.97 -17.63 -11.25
C ILE A 110 -7.90 -16.55 -10.16
N SER A 111 -7.73 -16.94 -8.90
CA SER A 111 -7.55 -15.99 -7.78
C SER A 111 -6.27 -15.15 -7.91
N LEU A 112 -5.23 -15.70 -8.54
CA LEU A 112 -3.97 -15.03 -8.84
C LEU A 112 -4.11 -13.98 -9.95
N LEU A 113 -4.96 -14.18 -10.96
CA LEU A 113 -5.28 -13.12 -11.94
C LEU A 113 -5.89 -11.88 -11.27
N GLY A 114 -6.61 -12.08 -10.16
CA GLY A 114 -7.12 -10.99 -9.33
C GLY A 114 -6.03 -10.19 -8.62
N LEU A 115 -4.83 -10.74 -8.43
CA LEU A 115 -3.70 -10.08 -7.77
C LEU A 115 -3.25 -8.84 -8.55
N VAL A 116 -3.20 -8.92 -9.89
CA VAL A 116 -2.84 -7.80 -10.76
C VAL A 116 -3.73 -6.58 -10.49
N LYS A 117 -5.04 -6.81 -10.29
CA LYS A 117 -5.99 -5.74 -9.97
C LYS A 117 -5.65 -5.08 -8.62
N TRP A 118 -5.30 -5.87 -7.61
CA TRP A 118 -4.88 -5.36 -6.31
C TRP A 118 -3.57 -4.56 -6.37
N ILE A 119 -2.60 -5.00 -7.18
CA ILE A 119 -1.37 -4.23 -7.43
C ILE A 119 -1.68 -2.89 -8.08
N PHE A 120 -2.57 -2.85 -9.08
CA PHE A 120 -2.96 -1.58 -9.68
C PHE A 120 -3.67 -0.64 -8.71
N ILE A 121 -4.55 -1.18 -7.84
CA ILE A 121 -5.20 -0.39 -6.79
C ILE A 121 -4.16 0.17 -5.81
N TYR A 122 -3.23 -0.68 -5.35
CA TYR A 122 -2.10 -0.28 -4.51
C TYR A 122 -1.30 0.86 -5.16
N LEU A 123 -0.92 0.68 -6.43
CA LEU A 123 -0.13 1.66 -7.18
C LEU A 123 -0.86 3.00 -7.28
N VAL A 124 -2.14 2.99 -7.62
CA VAL A 124 -2.95 4.22 -7.72
C VAL A 124 -3.09 4.91 -6.37
N LEU A 125 -3.31 4.17 -5.28
CA LEU A 125 -3.39 4.72 -3.93
C LEU A 125 -2.06 5.34 -3.48
N ASP A 126 -0.94 4.69 -3.79
CA ASP A 126 0.40 5.16 -3.47
C ASP A 126 0.73 6.46 -4.22
N TRP A 127 0.52 6.50 -5.54
CA TRP A 127 0.68 7.72 -6.34
C TRP A 127 -0.21 8.85 -5.83
N THR A 128 -1.49 8.57 -5.54
CA THR A 128 -2.44 9.56 -5.03
C THR A 128 -1.97 10.13 -3.68
N SER A 129 -1.46 9.28 -2.80
CA SER A 129 -0.89 9.69 -1.51
C SER A 129 0.30 10.63 -1.71
N ILE A 130 1.25 10.26 -2.59
CA ILE A 130 2.44 11.06 -2.91
C ILE A 130 2.04 12.44 -3.46
N TYR A 131 1.15 12.48 -4.46
CA TYR A 131 0.68 13.74 -5.06
C TYR A 131 -0.06 14.61 -4.04
N SER A 132 -0.89 14.02 -3.18
CA SER A 132 -1.61 14.75 -2.14
C SER A 132 -0.67 15.39 -1.13
N ILE A 133 0.36 14.66 -0.68
CA ILE A 133 1.40 15.21 0.23
C ILE A 133 2.14 16.35 -0.45
N LYS A 134 2.62 16.15 -1.68
CA LYS A 134 3.33 17.18 -2.44
C LYS A 134 2.47 18.44 -2.65
N ALA A 135 1.20 18.26 -3.03
CA ALA A 135 0.23 19.35 -3.19
C ALA A 135 0.03 20.11 -1.88
N SER A 136 -0.05 19.41 -0.75
CA SER A 136 -0.12 20.04 0.57
C SER A 136 1.14 20.87 0.88
N ILE A 137 2.35 20.41 0.52
CA ILE A 137 3.56 21.25 0.65
C ILE A 137 3.46 22.50 -0.22
N LEU A 138 2.91 22.38 -1.42
CA LEU A 138 2.84 23.53 -2.31
C LEU A 138 1.84 24.58 -1.81
N ILE A 139 0.66 24.14 -1.35
CA ILE A 139 -0.36 25.00 -0.75
C ILE A 139 0.20 25.73 0.48
N PHE A 140 1.09 25.09 1.26
CA PHE A 140 1.84 25.74 2.34
C PHE A 140 2.56 27.01 1.90
N PHE A 141 3.27 26.91 0.78
CA PHE A 141 4.15 27.96 0.30
C PHE A 141 3.37 29.06 -0.41
N ARG A 142 2.12 28.79 -0.84
CA ARG A 142 1.28 29.76 -1.54
C ARG A 142 1.14 31.12 -0.81
N PRO A 143 0.75 31.21 0.48
CA PRO A 143 0.69 32.49 1.18
C PRO A 143 2.06 33.13 1.44
N LEU A 144 3.13 32.33 1.53
CA LEU A 144 4.49 32.84 1.73
C LEU A 144 5.03 33.48 0.43
N VAL A 145 4.84 32.80 -0.70
CA VAL A 145 5.27 33.25 -2.03
C VAL A 145 4.45 34.45 -2.51
N ARG A 146 3.16 34.53 -2.18
CA ARG A 146 2.30 35.66 -2.60
C ARG A 146 2.80 37.01 -2.08
N ASN A 147 3.51 37.03 -0.96
CA ASN A 147 4.07 38.25 -0.36
C ASN A 147 5.54 38.48 -0.76
N MET A 148 6.12 37.65 -1.63
CA MET A 148 7.52 37.76 -2.07
C MET A 148 7.63 38.05 -3.59
N SER A 149 8.87 38.33 -4.02
CA SER A 149 9.29 38.65 -5.39
C SER A 149 8.61 37.81 -6.50
N ILE A 150 8.37 38.44 -7.66
CA ILE A 150 7.79 37.85 -8.89
C ILE A 150 8.55 36.60 -9.34
N ALA A 151 9.87 36.52 -9.08
CA ALA A 151 10.69 35.35 -9.42
C ALA A 151 10.27 34.10 -8.63
N LEU A 152 9.91 34.25 -7.35
CA LEU A 152 9.42 33.16 -6.51
C LEU A 152 8.02 32.71 -6.94
N ASN A 153 7.17 33.63 -7.41
CA ASN A 153 5.86 33.28 -7.95
C ASN A 153 5.96 32.43 -9.24
N ARG A 154 6.98 32.70 -10.07
CA ARG A 154 7.26 31.90 -11.28
C ARG A 154 7.78 30.50 -10.93
N PHE A 155 8.66 30.39 -9.92
CA PHE A 155 9.12 29.11 -9.38
C PHE A 155 8.00 28.29 -8.74
N TYR A 156 7.06 28.95 -8.05
CA TYR A 156 5.86 28.31 -7.51
C TYR A 156 5.02 27.69 -8.63
N TRP A 157 4.80 28.44 -9.72
CA TRP A 157 3.99 27.93 -10.82
C TRP A 157 4.68 26.76 -11.55
N PHE A 158 6.00 26.86 -11.78
CA PHE A 158 6.80 25.75 -12.29
C PHE A 158 6.70 24.51 -11.37
N SER A 159 6.77 24.71 -10.06
CA SER A 159 6.68 23.62 -9.09
C SER A 159 5.30 22.96 -9.06
N CYS A 160 4.19 23.68 -9.32
CA CYS A 160 2.89 23.02 -9.50
C CYS A 160 2.88 22.16 -10.77
N VAL A 161 3.40 22.70 -11.87
CA VAL A 161 3.39 22.02 -13.18
C VAL A 161 4.20 20.74 -13.11
N VAL A 162 5.41 20.80 -12.54
CA VAL A 162 6.21 19.61 -12.26
C VAL A 162 5.50 18.64 -11.32
N ASN A 163 4.77 19.13 -10.31
CA ASN A 163 4.00 18.27 -9.41
C ASN A 163 2.90 17.47 -10.12
N ILE A 164 2.31 18.02 -11.18
CA ILE A 164 1.23 17.36 -11.92
C ILE A 164 1.80 16.44 -13.01
N LEU A 165 2.97 16.78 -13.57
CA LEU A 165 3.58 16.07 -14.69
C LEU A 165 4.54 14.94 -14.29
N ALA A 166 5.16 14.99 -13.11
CA ALA A 166 6.18 14.04 -12.65
C ALA A 166 5.61 12.99 -11.69
#